data_AF-A0A372K9A4-F1
#
_entry.id   AF-A0A372K9A4-F1
#
_cell.length_a   1.000
_cell.length_b   1.000
_cell.length_c   1.000
_cell.angle_alpha   90.00
_cell.angle_beta   90.00
_cell.angle_gamma   90.00
#
_symmetry.space_group_name_H-M   'P 1'
#
loop_
_entity.id
_entity.type
_entity.pdbx_description
1 polymer ?
#
loop_
_entity_poly.entity_id
_entity_poly.type
_entity_poly.pdbx_seq_one_letter_code
_entity_poly.pdbx_strand_id
1 'polypeptide(L)'
;MKMRTTAAALLIAGLASGCATGPDRKPGDPLEPMNRQIFKFNDVLDRTVAQPVAKGYQKVTPQPIRQAISNFFSNLGDLGNAANNLLQLNFTDFTEDIMRFAFNSTFGIGGLLDWATPAGLPKHHQDFGLTLGHWGVPSGPYLVLPLFGPSSFRDSLGYAVDFRFNIMTYLEPGVRNPMWVAQFISARSDLLGASSLLEAAALDKYSFVRDAFTQQRASLLRGTKSQTAPLPNYGDPDAPGAAPANGASGPAGSAPSDLPNYEDPGATAAPGAPGVPASGASSGEAGALPNYEDPGETSAPATAASGAATTAAAAAAAPAPASGPAAGAVPAGVGPAAPASK
;
A
#
# COMPACT_ATOMS: atom_id res chain seq x y z
N MET A 1 21.04 -30.45 20.24
CA MET A 1 20.84 -29.31 19.32
C MET A 1 19.66 -28.41 19.73
N LYS A 2 18.39 -28.90 19.75
CA LYS A 2 17.17 -28.09 19.99
C LYS A 2 17.25 -26.98 21.08
N MET A 3 17.86 -27.25 22.23
CA MET A 3 18.03 -26.25 23.32
C MET A 3 19.00 -25.10 22.99
N ARG A 4 19.99 -25.30 22.12
CA ARG A 4 20.91 -24.22 21.69
C ARG A 4 20.24 -23.30 20.67
N THR A 5 19.40 -23.84 19.80
CA THR A 5 18.61 -23.05 18.84
C THR A 5 17.53 -22.21 19.51
N THR A 6 16.86 -22.71 20.56
CA THR A 6 15.90 -21.90 21.34
C THR A 6 16.60 -20.82 22.17
N ALA A 7 17.74 -21.13 22.81
CA ALA A 7 18.53 -20.14 23.51
C ALA A 7 19.03 -19.02 22.58
N ALA A 8 19.52 -19.36 21.38
CA ALA A 8 19.93 -18.38 20.38
C ALA A 8 18.76 -17.51 19.90
N ALA A 9 17.58 -18.10 19.63
CA ALA A 9 16.40 -17.36 19.23
C ALA A 9 15.93 -16.36 20.31
N LEU A 10 15.96 -16.74 21.60
CA LEU A 10 15.64 -15.86 22.72
C LEU A 10 16.67 -14.73 22.88
N LEU A 11 17.96 -15.01 22.68
CA LEU A 11 19.02 -13.99 22.70
C LEU A 11 18.86 -12.97 21.57
N ILE A 12 18.56 -13.43 20.35
CA ILE A 12 18.30 -12.56 19.19
C ILE A 12 17.05 -11.70 19.41
N ALA A 13 15.97 -12.27 19.95
CA ALA A 13 14.75 -11.54 20.28
C ALA A 13 14.98 -10.44 21.35
N GLY A 14 15.75 -10.75 22.39
CA GLY A 14 16.13 -9.79 23.43
C GLY A 14 16.99 -8.65 22.91
N LEU A 15 17.98 -8.95 22.05
CA LEU A 15 18.83 -7.94 21.41
C LEU A 15 18.03 -7.04 20.45
N ALA A 16 17.06 -7.58 19.71
CA ALA A 16 16.19 -6.80 18.83
C ALA A 16 15.28 -5.82 19.60
N SER A 17 14.83 -6.20 20.81
CA SER A 17 13.93 -5.37 21.62
C SER A 17 14.55 -4.03 22.04
N GLY A 18 15.87 -3.97 22.22
CA GLY A 18 16.58 -2.73 22.58
C GLY A 18 16.55 -1.66 21.48
N CYS A 19 16.48 -2.06 20.20
CA CYS A 19 16.42 -1.13 19.06
C CYS A 19 14.99 -0.70 18.72
N ALA A 20 13.97 -1.35 19.28
CA ALA A 20 12.57 -1.12 18.91
C ALA A 20 11.96 0.11 19.58
N THR A 21 12.48 0.54 20.74
CA THR A 21 11.95 1.68 21.50
C THR A 21 12.96 2.83 21.61
N GLY A 22 13.07 3.62 20.54
CA GLY A 22 13.85 4.87 20.55
C GLY A 22 13.23 5.97 21.43
N PRO A 23 13.95 7.10 21.61
CA PRO A 23 13.41 8.25 22.36
C PRO A 23 12.23 8.91 21.64
N ASP A 24 12.23 8.91 20.30
CA ASP A 24 11.21 9.53 19.43
C ASP A 24 9.92 8.72 19.31
N ARG A 25 9.29 8.36 20.43
CA ARG A 25 7.98 7.68 20.43
C ARG A 25 6.87 8.65 20.03
N LYS A 26 6.25 8.46 18.87
CA LYS A 26 4.99 9.13 18.52
C LYS A 26 3.79 8.45 19.19
N PRO A 27 2.75 9.20 19.61
CA PRO A 27 1.47 8.62 20.03
C PRO A 27 0.92 7.68 18.94
N GLY A 28 0.58 6.44 19.30
CA GLY A 28 0.07 5.41 18.37
C GLY A 28 1.15 4.56 17.68
N ASP A 29 2.37 5.08 17.48
CA ASP A 29 3.47 4.38 16.78
C ASP A 29 4.77 4.35 17.62
N PRO A 30 4.81 3.60 18.76
CA PRO A 30 5.97 3.57 19.65
C PRO A 30 7.21 2.89 19.06
N LEU A 31 7.05 2.23 17.90
CA LEU A 31 8.06 1.40 17.23
C LEU A 31 8.44 1.97 15.84
N GLU A 32 8.08 3.24 15.56
CA GLU A 32 8.27 3.89 14.25
C GLU A 32 9.67 3.68 13.62
N PRO A 33 10.80 3.74 14.36
CA PRO A 33 12.12 3.50 13.78
C PRO A 33 12.29 2.08 13.22
N MET A 34 11.77 1.07 13.92
CA MET A 34 11.76 -0.33 13.44
C MET A 34 10.80 -0.48 12.27
N ASN A 35 9.58 0.02 12.43
CA ASN A 35 8.50 -0.06 11.45
C ASN A 35 8.89 0.55 10.10
N ARG A 36 9.56 1.71 10.10
CA ARG A 36 10.07 2.35 8.86
C ARG A 36 11.16 1.54 8.16
N GLN A 37 12.01 0.81 8.89
CA GLN A 37 13.04 -0.03 8.25
C GLN A 37 12.43 -1.29 7.64
N ILE A 38 11.47 -1.94 8.31
CA ILE A 38 10.73 -3.08 7.76
C ILE A 38 9.88 -2.63 6.56
N PHE A 39 9.27 -1.45 6.63
CA PHE A 39 8.55 -0.84 5.50
C PHE A 39 9.46 -0.62 4.29
N LYS A 40 10.68 -0.09 4.48
CA LYS A 40 11.68 0.04 3.39
C LYS A 40 12.06 -1.31 2.80
N PHE A 41 12.24 -2.34 3.61
CA PHE A 41 12.51 -3.70 3.11
C PHE A 41 11.35 -4.23 2.25
N ASN A 42 10.11 -4.08 2.73
CA ASN A 42 8.91 -4.48 2.00
C ASN A 42 8.75 -3.69 0.68
N ASP A 43 8.99 -2.37 0.70
CA ASP A 43 8.90 -1.47 -0.45
C ASP A 43 9.95 -1.79 -1.53
N VAL A 44 11.20 -2.08 -1.13
CA VAL A 44 12.25 -2.55 -2.04
C VAL A 44 11.88 -3.90 -2.66
N LEU A 45 11.40 -4.86 -1.86
CA LEU A 45 10.96 -6.17 -2.38
C LEU A 45 9.76 -6.05 -3.32
N ASP A 46 8.80 -5.17 -3.00
CA ASP A 46 7.65 -4.90 -3.86
C ASP A 46 8.10 -4.37 -5.22
N ARG A 47 8.90 -3.30 -5.22
CA ARG A 47 9.38 -2.63 -6.44
C ARG A 47 10.30 -3.51 -7.29
N THR A 48 11.07 -4.41 -6.67
CA THR A 48 12.03 -5.28 -7.39
C THR A 48 11.45 -6.63 -7.83
N VAL A 49 10.44 -7.17 -7.14
CA VAL A 49 9.91 -8.52 -7.41
C VAL A 49 8.40 -8.51 -7.64
N ALA A 50 7.60 -8.04 -6.68
CA ALA A 50 6.15 -8.22 -6.74
C ALA A 50 5.48 -7.33 -7.81
N GLN A 51 5.86 -6.05 -7.91
CA GLN A 51 5.33 -5.10 -8.88
C GLN A 51 5.70 -5.50 -10.33
N PRO A 52 6.94 -5.92 -10.67
CA PRO A 52 7.26 -6.48 -11.98
C PRO A 52 6.48 -7.75 -12.33
N VAL A 53 6.34 -8.70 -11.39
CA VAL A 53 5.58 -9.95 -11.62
C VAL A 53 4.09 -9.66 -11.82
N ALA A 54 3.49 -8.77 -11.02
CA ALA A 54 2.11 -8.35 -11.15
C ALA A 54 1.83 -7.63 -12.48
N LYS A 55 2.75 -6.75 -12.93
CA LYS A 55 2.69 -6.11 -14.26
C LYS A 55 2.83 -7.14 -15.39
N GLY A 56 3.68 -8.16 -15.22
CA GLY A 56 3.80 -9.31 -16.12
C GLY A 56 2.48 -10.08 -16.25
N TYR A 57 1.86 -10.42 -15.12
CA TYR A 57 0.55 -11.09 -15.06
C TYR A 57 -0.56 -10.27 -15.74
N GLN A 58 -0.67 -8.97 -15.47
CA GLN A 58 -1.61 -8.09 -16.19
C GLN A 58 -1.39 -8.08 -17.71
N LYS A 59 -0.14 -8.21 -18.17
CA LYS A 59 0.22 -8.20 -19.60
C LYS A 59 -0.08 -9.52 -20.31
N VAL A 60 0.03 -10.67 -19.63
CA VAL A 60 -0.19 -12.00 -20.23
C VAL A 60 -1.59 -12.57 -19.99
N THR A 61 -2.30 -12.11 -18.97
CA THR A 61 -3.62 -12.64 -18.58
C THR A 61 -4.72 -11.62 -18.85
N PRO A 62 -5.66 -11.89 -19.79
CA PRO A 62 -6.80 -11.04 -20.07
C PRO A 62 -7.66 -10.74 -18.83
N GLN A 63 -8.27 -9.55 -18.79
CA GLN A 63 -9.09 -9.08 -17.66
C GLN A 63 -10.14 -10.09 -17.18
N PRO A 64 -10.93 -10.78 -18.04
CA PRO A 64 -11.94 -11.74 -17.57
C PRO A 64 -11.33 -12.92 -16.79
N ILE A 65 -10.13 -13.37 -17.17
CA ILE A 65 -9.43 -14.46 -16.48
C ILE A 65 -8.83 -13.96 -15.16
N ARG A 66 -8.28 -12.74 -15.13
CA ARG A 66 -7.82 -12.13 -13.87
C ARG A 66 -8.97 -11.92 -12.88
N GLN A 67 -10.11 -11.43 -13.37
CA GLN A 67 -11.32 -11.28 -12.57
C GLN A 67 -11.78 -12.63 -12.02
N ALA A 68 -11.81 -13.68 -12.84
CA ALA A 68 -12.21 -15.01 -12.40
C ALA A 68 -11.29 -15.59 -11.31
N ILE A 69 -9.98 -15.36 -11.43
CA ILE A 69 -8.99 -15.77 -10.39
C ILE A 69 -9.18 -14.96 -9.10
N SER A 70 -9.42 -13.65 -9.20
CA SER A 70 -9.68 -12.78 -8.04
C SER A 70 -11.01 -13.13 -7.34
N ASN A 71 -12.07 -13.39 -8.12
CA ASN A 71 -13.36 -13.91 -7.63
C ASN A 71 -13.18 -15.24 -6.88
N PHE A 72 -12.40 -16.18 -7.43
CA PHE A 72 -12.17 -17.49 -6.81
C PHE A 72 -11.48 -17.39 -5.45
N PHE A 73 -10.43 -16.56 -5.34
CA PHE A 73 -9.79 -16.30 -4.04
C PHE A 73 -10.69 -15.50 -3.08
N SER A 74 -11.58 -14.63 -3.60
CA SER A 74 -12.59 -13.95 -2.79
C SER A 74 -13.63 -14.93 -2.23
N ASN A 75 -14.16 -15.83 -3.06
CA ASN A 75 -15.11 -16.88 -2.66
C ASN A 75 -14.51 -17.79 -1.57
N LEU A 76 -13.23 -18.16 -1.71
CA LEU A 76 -12.53 -18.91 -0.66
C LEU A 76 -12.26 -18.09 0.62
N GLY A 77 -12.20 -16.76 0.49
CA GLY A 77 -12.15 -15.81 1.61
C GLY A 77 -13.50 -15.66 2.34
N ASP A 78 -14.63 -15.77 1.64
CA ASP A 78 -15.97 -15.64 2.22
C ASP A 78 -16.24 -16.71 3.32
N LEU A 79 -15.58 -17.88 3.27
CA LEU A 79 -15.59 -18.86 4.38
C LEU A 79 -14.86 -18.35 5.64
N GLY A 80 -13.77 -17.59 5.47
CA GLY A 80 -13.04 -16.96 6.57
C GLY A 80 -13.80 -15.76 7.14
N ASN A 81 -14.50 -15.01 6.28
CA ASN A 81 -15.43 -13.96 6.68
C ASN A 81 -16.54 -14.55 7.57
N ALA A 82 -17.23 -15.58 7.07
CA ALA A 82 -18.30 -16.30 7.77
C ALA A 82 -17.83 -16.81 9.15
N ALA A 83 -16.69 -17.50 9.21
CA ALA A 83 -16.16 -18.02 10.47
C ALA A 83 -15.91 -16.91 11.52
N ASN A 84 -15.41 -15.75 11.09
CA ASN A 84 -15.19 -14.61 11.96
C ASN A 84 -16.50 -13.90 12.34
N ASN A 85 -17.44 -13.71 11.42
CA ASN A 85 -18.77 -13.15 11.71
C ASN A 85 -19.56 -14.02 12.70
N LEU A 86 -19.46 -15.36 12.61
CA LEU A 86 -20.04 -16.28 13.59
C LEU A 86 -19.38 -16.15 14.98
N LEU A 87 -18.06 -15.99 15.03
CA LEU A 87 -17.33 -15.73 16.29
C LEU A 87 -17.62 -14.33 16.87
N GLN A 88 -18.09 -13.39 16.05
CA GLN A 88 -18.59 -12.07 16.47
C GLN A 88 -20.11 -12.06 16.74
N LEU A 89 -20.79 -13.20 16.66
CA LEU A 89 -22.25 -13.35 16.81
C LEU A 89 -23.08 -12.53 15.79
N ASN A 90 -22.47 -12.08 14.69
CA ASN A 90 -23.13 -11.39 13.58
C ASN A 90 -23.83 -12.40 12.66
N PHE A 91 -24.96 -12.94 13.11
CA PHE A 91 -25.67 -14.02 12.39
C PHE A 91 -26.18 -13.63 10.99
N THR A 92 -26.49 -12.35 10.75
CA THR A 92 -26.87 -11.85 9.43
C THR A 92 -25.70 -11.96 8.46
N ASP A 93 -24.61 -11.25 8.77
CA ASP A 93 -23.38 -11.16 7.99
C ASP A 93 -22.78 -12.57 7.73
N PHE A 94 -22.80 -13.45 8.75
CA PHE A 94 -22.44 -14.87 8.63
C PHE A 94 -23.31 -15.62 7.60
N THR A 95 -24.63 -15.43 7.64
CA THR A 95 -25.55 -16.10 6.72
C THR A 95 -25.34 -15.58 5.29
N GLU A 96 -25.10 -14.27 5.14
CA GLU A 96 -24.81 -13.64 3.85
C GLU A 96 -23.48 -14.16 3.26
N ASP A 97 -22.41 -14.23 4.05
CA ASP A 97 -21.11 -14.79 3.62
C ASP A 97 -21.22 -16.27 3.21
N ILE A 98 -21.95 -17.09 3.97
CA ILE A 98 -22.20 -18.50 3.63
C ILE A 98 -23.06 -18.61 2.35
N MET A 99 -24.05 -17.74 2.17
CA MET A 99 -24.85 -17.70 0.95
C MET A 99 -24.03 -17.24 -0.26
N ARG A 100 -23.14 -16.24 -0.09
CA ARG A 100 -22.18 -15.83 -1.14
C ARG A 100 -21.31 -17.00 -1.56
N PHE A 101 -20.68 -17.68 -0.60
CA PHE A 101 -19.85 -18.86 -0.87
C PHE A 101 -20.62 -19.97 -1.57
N ALA A 102 -21.82 -20.32 -1.08
CA ALA A 102 -22.63 -21.39 -1.65
C ALA A 102 -23.09 -21.06 -3.08
N PHE A 103 -23.54 -19.83 -3.33
CA PHE A 103 -24.07 -19.39 -4.62
C PHE A 103 -22.95 -19.28 -5.68
N ASN A 104 -21.82 -18.65 -5.32
CA ASN A 104 -20.67 -18.52 -6.21
C ASN A 104 -19.95 -19.86 -6.44
N SER A 105 -19.92 -20.76 -5.46
CA SER A 105 -19.38 -22.11 -5.67
C SER A 105 -20.28 -22.97 -6.56
N THR A 106 -21.61 -22.85 -6.44
CA THR A 106 -22.57 -23.69 -7.19
C THR A 106 -22.84 -23.16 -8.60
N PHE A 107 -23.23 -21.90 -8.73
CA PHE A 107 -23.60 -21.28 -10.02
C PHE A 107 -22.43 -20.54 -10.67
N GLY A 108 -21.45 -20.12 -9.86
CA GLY A 108 -20.25 -19.42 -10.33
C GLY A 108 -19.05 -20.31 -10.64
N ILE A 109 -19.26 -21.62 -10.85
CA ILE A 109 -18.21 -22.58 -11.22
C ILE A 109 -17.06 -22.58 -10.19
N GLY A 110 -17.37 -22.96 -8.94
CA GLY A 110 -16.39 -23.00 -7.85
C GLY A 110 -15.91 -21.63 -7.35
N GLY A 111 -16.60 -20.55 -7.70
CA GLY A 111 -16.27 -19.18 -7.31
C GLY A 111 -15.59 -18.33 -8.39
N LEU A 112 -15.41 -18.85 -9.61
CA LEU A 112 -14.85 -18.10 -10.73
C LEU A 112 -15.74 -16.93 -11.20
N LEU A 113 -17.07 -17.06 -11.05
CA LEU A 113 -18.03 -15.99 -11.36
C LEU A 113 -18.74 -15.53 -10.08
N ASP A 114 -18.75 -14.24 -9.80
CA ASP A 114 -19.53 -13.67 -8.69
C ASP A 114 -20.97 -13.38 -9.14
N TRP A 115 -21.86 -14.33 -8.87
CA TRP A 115 -23.32 -14.18 -9.03
C TRP A 115 -23.99 -13.64 -7.75
N ALA A 116 -23.33 -13.74 -6.60
CA ALA A 116 -23.87 -13.30 -5.32
C ALA A 116 -23.95 -11.78 -5.22
N THR A 117 -22.96 -11.04 -5.74
CA THR A 117 -23.01 -9.56 -5.79
C THR A 117 -24.17 -9.05 -6.67
N PRO A 118 -24.39 -9.53 -7.91
CA PRO A 118 -25.62 -9.24 -8.68
C PRO A 118 -26.94 -9.67 -8.00
N ALA A 119 -26.90 -10.68 -7.12
CA ALA A 119 -28.06 -11.11 -6.33
C ALA A 119 -28.31 -10.22 -5.08
N GLY A 120 -27.50 -9.19 -4.85
CA GLY A 120 -27.66 -8.25 -3.73
C GLY A 120 -27.11 -8.72 -2.39
N LEU A 121 -26.28 -9.79 -2.35
CA LEU A 121 -25.64 -10.25 -1.13
C LEU A 121 -24.39 -9.38 -0.82
N PRO A 122 -24.40 -8.57 0.27
CA PRO A 122 -23.29 -7.68 0.60
C PRO A 122 -22.03 -8.47 0.94
N LYS A 123 -20.87 -7.87 0.67
CA LYS A 123 -19.57 -8.50 0.85
C LYS A 123 -18.88 -7.99 2.11
N HIS A 124 -18.47 -8.89 2.98
CA HIS A 124 -17.77 -8.54 4.22
C HIS A 124 -16.25 -8.73 4.09
N HIS A 125 -15.53 -8.11 5.03
CA HIS A 125 -14.09 -8.23 5.16
C HIS A 125 -13.76 -8.37 6.66
N GLN A 126 -13.62 -9.62 7.11
CA GLN A 126 -13.42 -10.00 8.50
C GLN A 126 -12.20 -10.90 8.67
N ASP A 127 -11.50 -10.75 9.79
CA ASP A 127 -10.33 -11.53 10.17
C ASP A 127 -10.30 -11.72 11.70
N PHE A 128 -9.44 -12.62 12.19
CA PHE A 128 -9.40 -12.91 13.62
C PHE A 128 -8.88 -11.73 14.47
N GLY A 129 -8.15 -10.79 13.86
CA GLY A 129 -7.79 -9.52 14.50
C GLY A 129 -9.00 -8.61 14.75
N LEU A 130 -9.94 -8.53 13.80
CA LEU A 130 -11.22 -7.84 13.98
C LEU A 130 -12.10 -8.56 15.00
N THR A 131 -12.17 -9.88 14.95
CA THR A 131 -12.89 -10.70 15.95
C THR A 131 -12.36 -10.46 17.36
N LEU A 132 -11.04 -10.47 17.57
CA LEU A 132 -10.43 -10.08 18.85
C LEU A 132 -10.80 -8.64 19.25
N GLY A 133 -10.84 -7.71 18.28
CA GLY A 133 -11.26 -6.33 18.51
C GLY A 133 -12.72 -6.16 18.93
N HIS A 134 -13.63 -6.94 18.35
CA HIS A 134 -15.04 -7.03 18.74
C HIS A 134 -15.17 -7.46 20.21
N TRP A 135 -14.41 -8.48 20.61
CA TRP A 135 -14.33 -8.94 22.01
C TRP A 135 -13.50 -8.02 22.94
N GLY A 136 -13.26 -6.77 22.52
CA GLY A 136 -12.64 -5.73 23.34
C GLY A 136 -11.12 -5.80 23.46
N VAL A 137 -10.44 -6.68 22.72
CA VAL A 137 -8.97 -6.72 22.74
C VAL A 137 -8.41 -5.48 22.03
N PRO A 138 -7.61 -4.64 22.71
CA PRO A 138 -7.05 -3.45 22.10
C PRO A 138 -6.06 -3.81 20.99
N SER A 139 -5.97 -2.97 19.97
CA SER A 139 -5.03 -3.12 18.84
C SER A 139 -3.57 -3.35 19.30
N GLY A 140 -3.19 -2.66 20.39
CA GLY A 140 -1.80 -2.55 20.84
C GLY A 140 -1.00 -1.56 19.97
N PRO A 141 0.34 -1.59 20.04
CA PRO A 141 1.19 -0.79 19.17
C PRO A 141 0.96 -1.10 17.69
N TYR A 142 1.02 -0.08 16.84
CA TYR A 142 1.20 -0.27 15.40
C TYR A 142 2.56 -0.93 15.12
N LEU A 143 2.58 -1.87 14.16
CA LEU A 143 3.82 -2.49 13.71
C LEU A 143 3.76 -2.86 12.23
N VAL A 144 4.91 -2.85 11.54
CA VAL A 144 5.01 -3.36 10.16
C VAL A 144 5.64 -4.75 10.19
N LEU A 145 4.94 -5.73 9.64
CA LEU A 145 5.42 -7.10 9.47
C LEU A 145 6.26 -7.22 8.17
N PRO A 146 7.39 -7.93 8.19
CA PRO A 146 8.09 -8.31 6.96
C PRO A 146 7.16 -9.12 6.05
N LEU A 147 7.16 -8.81 4.75
CA LEU A 147 6.28 -9.38 3.71
C LEU A 147 4.78 -9.05 3.85
N PHE A 148 4.21 -9.13 5.06
CA PHE A 148 2.76 -8.95 5.29
C PHE A 148 2.31 -7.48 5.39
N GLY A 149 3.21 -6.54 5.67
CA GLY A 149 2.90 -5.11 5.65
C GLY A 149 2.32 -4.55 6.96
N PRO A 150 1.44 -3.53 6.90
CA PRO A 150 0.86 -2.87 8.07
C PRO A 150 0.09 -3.81 8.99
N SER A 151 0.28 -3.68 10.29
CA SER A 151 -0.41 -4.48 11.30
C SER A 151 -0.47 -3.79 12.66
N SER A 152 -1.04 -4.47 13.63
CA SER A 152 -0.97 -4.15 15.06
C SER A 152 -0.56 -5.40 15.84
N PHE A 153 -0.24 -5.28 17.12
CA PHE A 153 0.09 -6.46 17.94
C PHE A 153 -1.05 -7.49 17.96
N ARG A 154 -2.30 -7.03 18.10
CA ARG A 154 -3.51 -7.87 18.04
C ARG A 154 -3.70 -8.47 16.65
N ASP A 155 -3.60 -7.66 15.60
CA ASP A 155 -3.86 -8.11 14.23
C ASP A 155 -2.76 -9.07 13.73
N SER A 156 -1.54 -8.97 14.26
CA SER A 156 -0.46 -9.95 14.04
C SER A 156 -0.77 -11.32 14.65
N LEU A 157 -1.41 -11.35 15.83
CA LEU A 157 -1.95 -12.59 16.39
C LEU A 157 -3.14 -13.10 15.56
N GLY A 158 -3.97 -12.19 15.04
CA GLY A 158 -4.99 -12.47 14.03
C GLY A 158 -4.45 -13.28 12.86
N TYR A 159 -3.50 -12.70 12.11
CA TYR A 159 -2.83 -13.36 10.98
C TYR A 159 -2.30 -14.76 11.30
N ALA A 160 -1.75 -14.99 12.50
CA ALA A 160 -1.25 -16.30 12.92
C ALA A 160 -2.37 -17.34 13.11
N VAL A 161 -3.55 -16.91 13.59
CA VAL A 161 -4.75 -17.74 13.73
C VAL A 161 -5.41 -17.95 12.37
N ASP A 162 -5.63 -16.89 11.59
CA ASP A 162 -6.23 -16.98 10.25
C ASP A 162 -5.41 -17.89 9.34
N PHE A 163 -4.07 -17.78 9.33
CA PHE A 163 -3.19 -18.69 8.58
C PHE A 163 -3.29 -20.16 9.06
N ARG A 164 -3.49 -20.38 10.37
CA ARG A 164 -3.61 -21.72 10.98
C ARG A 164 -4.92 -22.41 10.62
N PHE A 165 -5.99 -21.65 10.41
CA PHE A 165 -7.33 -22.15 10.06
C PHE A 165 -7.69 -22.04 8.58
N ASN A 166 -6.94 -21.28 7.77
CA ASN A 166 -7.12 -21.23 6.32
C ASN A 166 -6.99 -22.62 5.68
N ILE A 167 -7.99 -23.01 4.90
CA ILE A 167 -8.09 -24.33 4.24
C ILE A 167 -6.88 -24.59 3.32
N MET A 168 -6.35 -23.55 2.65
CA MET A 168 -5.20 -23.68 1.76
C MET A 168 -3.94 -24.18 2.48
N THR A 169 -3.76 -23.86 3.76
CA THR A 169 -2.61 -24.29 4.57
C THR A 169 -2.47 -25.82 4.64
N TYR A 170 -3.59 -26.54 4.56
CA TYR A 170 -3.69 -28.00 4.64
C TYR A 170 -3.64 -28.73 3.29
N LEU A 171 -3.68 -28.02 2.16
CA LEU A 171 -3.53 -28.60 0.83
C LEU A 171 -2.12 -29.21 0.66
N GLU A 172 -2.00 -30.21 -0.21
CA GLU A 172 -0.71 -30.80 -0.57
C GLU A 172 0.27 -29.70 -1.04
N PRO A 173 1.56 -29.72 -0.64
CA PRO A 173 2.53 -28.70 -1.02
C PRO A 173 2.58 -28.36 -2.52
N GLY A 174 2.36 -29.35 -3.41
CA GLY A 174 2.31 -29.16 -4.86
C GLY A 174 1.14 -28.29 -5.35
N VAL A 175 0.04 -28.22 -4.60
CA VAL A 175 -1.13 -27.37 -4.90
C VAL A 175 -1.14 -26.10 -4.03
N ARG A 176 -0.83 -26.25 -2.74
CA ARG A 176 -0.78 -25.14 -1.77
C ARG A 176 0.17 -24.03 -2.20
N ASN A 177 1.39 -24.38 -2.57
CA ASN A 177 2.42 -23.39 -2.84
C ASN A 177 2.08 -22.52 -4.07
N PRO A 178 1.67 -23.07 -5.24
CA PRO A 178 1.20 -22.24 -6.35
C PRO A 178 -0.11 -21.51 -6.04
N MET A 179 -1.02 -22.05 -5.20
CA MET A 179 -2.22 -21.32 -4.76
C MET A 179 -1.88 -20.02 -4.02
N TRP A 180 -1.00 -20.07 -3.02
CA TRP A 180 -0.55 -18.85 -2.31
C TRP A 180 0.17 -17.85 -3.23
N VAL A 181 0.99 -18.35 -4.17
CA VAL A 181 1.67 -17.49 -5.16
C VAL A 181 0.66 -16.83 -6.11
N ALA A 182 -0.33 -17.57 -6.61
CA ALA A 182 -1.38 -17.05 -7.47
C ALA A 182 -2.27 -16.03 -6.74
N GLN A 183 -2.63 -16.29 -5.48
CA GLN A 183 -3.38 -15.34 -4.65
C GLN A 183 -2.60 -14.03 -4.46
N PHE A 184 -1.31 -14.12 -4.10
CA PHE A 184 -0.45 -12.95 -3.94
C PHE A 184 -0.29 -12.15 -5.25
N ILE A 185 -0.05 -12.82 -6.38
CA ILE A 185 0.09 -12.16 -7.68
C ILE A 185 -1.24 -11.50 -8.10
N SER A 186 -2.38 -12.16 -7.93
CA SER A 186 -3.68 -11.58 -8.29
C SER A 186 -3.97 -10.34 -7.44
N ALA A 187 -3.93 -10.47 -6.12
CA ALA A 187 -4.17 -9.37 -5.19
C ALA A 187 -3.21 -8.19 -5.41
N ARG A 188 -1.91 -8.45 -5.64
CA ARG A 188 -0.96 -7.37 -5.93
C ARG A 188 -1.23 -6.70 -7.26
N SER A 189 -1.70 -7.46 -8.26
CA SER A 189 -2.06 -6.94 -9.58
C SER A 189 -3.31 -6.08 -9.58
N ASP A 190 -4.29 -6.41 -8.75
CA ASP A 190 -5.51 -5.61 -8.59
C ASP A 190 -5.18 -4.29 -7.86
N LEU A 191 -4.24 -4.32 -6.91
CA LEU A 191 -3.71 -3.15 -6.20
C LEU A 191 -2.72 -2.28 -7.01
N LEU A 192 -2.36 -2.61 -8.25
CA LEU A 192 -1.33 -1.87 -9.00
C LEU A 192 -1.70 -0.40 -9.20
N GLY A 193 -2.91 -0.10 -9.69
CA GLY A 193 -3.36 1.26 -9.99
C GLY A 193 -3.39 2.18 -8.77
N ALA A 194 -4.06 1.74 -7.70
CA ALA A 194 -4.10 2.45 -6.42
C ALA A 194 -2.69 2.68 -5.85
N SER A 195 -1.80 1.69 -5.93
CA SER A 195 -0.42 1.84 -5.46
C SER A 195 0.39 2.85 -6.28
N SER A 196 0.19 2.96 -7.60
CA SER A 196 0.87 3.99 -8.41
C SER A 196 0.37 5.41 -8.12
N LEU A 197 -0.92 5.59 -7.83
CA LEU A 197 -1.46 6.90 -7.41
C LEU A 197 -0.89 7.31 -6.04
N LEU A 198 -0.85 6.37 -5.10
CA LEU A 198 -0.21 6.57 -3.79
C LEU A 198 1.26 6.97 -3.90
N GLU A 199 2.03 6.31 -4.79
CA GLU A 199 3.44 6.62 -5.01
C GLU A 199 3.69 7.98 -5.68
N ALA A 200 2.69 8.54 -6.39
CA ALA A 200 2.76 9.88 -6.96
C ALA A 200 2.30 10.98 -5.99
N ALA A 201 1.37 10.67 -5.07
CA ALA A 201 0.71 11.68 -4.23
C ALA A 201 1.22 11.78 -2.78
N ALA A 202 1.81 10.72 -2.20
CA ALA A 202 2.16 10.72 -0.77
C ALA A 202 3.62 11.12 -0.49
N LEU A 203 3.81 12.30 0.08
CA LEU A 203 5.11 12.82 0.53
C LEU A 203 5.82 11.90 1.55
N ASP A 204 5.05 11.29 2.47
CA ASP A 204 5.51 10.19 3.33
C ASP A 204 4.60 8.96 3.20
N LYS A 205 4.92 8.13 2.20
CA LYS A 205 4.26 6.84 1.93
C LYS A 205 4.10 5.95 3.17
N TYR A 206 5.01 6.03 4.16
CA TYR A 206 4.87 5.26 5.41
C TYR A 206 3.75 5.79 6.30
N SER A 207 3.74 7.09 6.61
CA SER A 207 2.74 7.67 7.51
C SER A 207 1.34 7.54 6.91
N PHE A 208 1.18 7.84 5.62
CA PHE A 208 -0.10 7.65 4.92
C PHE A 208 -0.61 6.21 5.06
N VAL A 209 0.25 5.20 4.81
CA VAL A 209 -0.15 3.79 4.88
C VAL A 209 -0.48 3.34 6.31
N ARG A 210 0.29 3.79 7.32
CA ARG A 210 -0.03 3.54 8.75
C ARG A 210 -1.39 4.13 9.12
N ASP A 211 -1.60 5.39 8.75
CA ASP A 211 -2.75 6.17 9.20
C ASP A 211 -4.02 5.70 8.48
N ALA A 212 -3.94 5.37 7.19
CA ALA A 212 -5.00 4.71 6.44
C ALA A 212 -5.35 3.32 7.02
N PHE A 213 -4.35 2.48 7.30
CA PHE A 213 -4.57 1.18 7.97
C PHE A 213 -5.29 1.37 9.31
N THR A 214 -4.79 2.26 10.16
CA THR A 214 -5.36 2.49 11.50
C THR A 214 -6.80 3.01 11.43
N GLN A 215 -7.09 3.90 10.47
CA GLN A 215 -8.46 4.39 10.20
C GLN A 215 -9.37 3.27 9.69
N GLN A 216 -8.90 2.40 8.80
CA GLN A 216 -9.65 1.25 8.27
C GLN A 216 -9.96 0.21 9.35
N ARG A 217 -8.98 -0.17 10.20
CA ARG A 217 -9.24 -1.05 11.35
C ARG A 217 -10.26 -0.43 12.30
N ALA A 218 -10.22 0.89 12.49
CA ALA A 218 -11.15 1.60 13.36
C ALA A 218 -12.55 1.79 12.74
N SER A 219 -12.71 1.86 11.42
CA SER A 219 -14.04 1.88 10.78
C SER A 219 -14.69 0.51 10.80
N LEU A 220 -13.95 -0.56 10.46
CA LEU A 220 -14.44 -1.94 10.50
C LEU A 220 -14.93 -2.34 11.91
N LEU A 221 -14.20 -1.94 12.97
CA LEU A 221 -14.61 -2.20 14.36
C LEU A 221 -15.78 -1.33 14.87
N ARG A 222 -16.06 -0.18 14.25
CA ARG A 222 -17.28 0.62 14.55
C ARG A 222 -18.50 0.14 13.76
N GLY A 223 -18.27 -0.55 12.63
CA GLY A 223 -19.28 -0.85 11.63
C GLY A 223 -19.89 0.42 11.00
N THR A 224 -20.86 0.22 10.11
CA THR A 224 -21.52 1.27 9.31
C THR A 224 -22.42 2.22 10.13
N LYS A 225 -22.36 2.18 11.47
CA LYS A 225 -23.30 2.84 12.40
C LYS A 225 -22.74 4.11 13.06
N SER A 226 -21.55 4.57 12.69
CA SER A 226 -20.92 5.78 13.24
C SER A 226 -20.19 6.57 12.15
N GLN A 227 -20.26 7.91 12.23
CA GLN A 227 -19.73 8.81 11.21
C GLN A 227 -18.22 8.62 10.98
N THR A 228 -17.81 8.78 9.71
CA THR A 228 -16.41 8.72 9.28
C THR A 228 -15.60 9.84 9.95
N ALA A 229 -14.50 9.48 10.60
CA ALA A 229 -13.55 10.48 11.10
C ALA A 229 -12.89 11.22 9.92
N PRO A 230 -12.68 12.56 9.99
CA PRO A 230 -12.00 13.28 8.92
C PRO A 230 -10.62 12.70 8.62
N LEU A 231 -10.27 12.64 7.33
CA LEU A 231 -8.91 12.28 6.91
C LEU A 231 -7.92 13.31 7.46
N PRO A 232 -6.77 12.90 8.03
CA PRO A 232 -5.69 13.82 8.38
C PRO A 232 -5.21 14.61 7.16
N ASN A 233 -4.82 15.87 7.38
CA ASN A 233 -4.23 16.67 6.31
C ASN A 233 -2.78 16.21 6.07
N TYR A 234 -2.50 15.71 4.86
CA TYR A 234 -1.15 15.35 4.39
C TYR A 234 -0.59 16.35 3.36
N GLY A 235 -1.26 17.49 3.17
CA GLY A 235 -0.84 18.56 2.27
C GLY A 235 0.32 19.40 2.80
N ASP A 236 0.82 20.27 1.94
CA ASP A 236 1.93 21.18 2.21
C ASP A 236 1.56 22.19 3.32
N PRO A 237 2.39 22.42 4.35
CA PRO A 237 2.12 23.41 5.39
C PRO A 237 1.98 24.85 4.88
N ASP A 238 2.56 25.18 3.72
CA ASP A 238 2.47 26.52 3.11
C ASP A 238 1.32 26.64 2.08
N ALA A 239 0.51 25.58 1.87
CA ALA A 239 -0.71 25.67 1.08
C ALA A 239 -1.82 26.42 1.85
N PRO A 240 -2.56 27.36 1.24
CA PRO A 240 -3.62 28.12 1.92
C PRO A 240 -4.71 27.16 2.44
N GLY A 241 -4.77 27.04 3.76
CA GLY A 241 -5.42 25.90 4.42
C GLY A 241 -6.90 25.74 4.10
N ALA A 242 -7.26 24.58 3.53
CA ALA A 242 -8.64 24.13 3.44
C ALA A 242 -9.21 23.94 4.86
N ALA A 243 -10.09 24.85 5.28
CA ALA A 243 -10.76 24.78 6.57
C ALA A 243 -11.56 23.46 6.70
N PRO A 244 -11.67 22.87 7.91
CA PRO A 244 -12.42 21.63 8.09
C PRO A 244 -13.89 21.85 7.71
N ALA A 245 -14.39 21.03 6.79
CA ALA A 245 -15.78 21.06 6.34
C ALA A 245 -16.72 20.55 7.44
N ASN A 246 -17.08 21.44 8.37
CA ASN A 246 -18.17 21.22 9.31
C ASN A 246 -19.45 20.90 8.54
N GLY A 247 -20.16 19.85 8.96
CA GLY A 247 -21.19 19.19 8.16
C GLY A 247 -22.30 20.13 7.65
N ALA A 248 -22.40 20.25 6.33
CA ALA A 248 -23.45 20.99 5.63
C ALA A 248 -24.36 20.01 4.86
N SER A 249 -25.58 19.81 5.36
CA SER A 249 -26.61 19.05 4.66
C SER A 249 -27.14 19.84 3.46
N GLY A 250 -26.56 19.61 2.28
CA GLY A 250 -26.95 20.26 1.02
C GLY A 250 -26.91 19.29 -0.17
N PRO A 251 -27.60 19.61 -1.28
CA PRO A 251 -27.62 18.74 -2.47
C PRO A 251 -26.24 18.61 -3.09
N ALA A 252 -25.94 17.45 -3.66
CA ALA A 252 -24.62 17.09 -4.16
C ALA A 252 -24.17 18.03 -5.31
N GLY A 253 -23.24 18.93 -5.01
CA GLY A 253 -22.43 19.60 -6.02
C GLY A 253 -21.48 18.62 -6.68
N SER A 254 -21.36 18.67 -8.01
CA SER A 254 -20.55 17.74 -8.78
C SER A 254 -19.08 17.74 -8.34
N ALA A 255 -18.55 16.56 -8.00
CA ALA A 255 -17.12 16.40 -7.77
C ALA A 255 -16.32 16.61 -9.08
N PRO A 256 -15.05 17.05 -9.03
CA PRO A 256 -14.19 17.14 -10.21
C PRO A 256 -14.02 15.78 -10.90
N SER A 257 -14.24 15.74 -12.22
CA SER A 257 -14.37 14.50 -13.00
C SER A 257 -13.09 13.70 -13.22
N ASP A 258 -11.93 14.20 -12.76
CA ASP A 258 -10.60 13.70 -13.13
C ASP A 258 -9.94 12.77 -12.09
N LEU A 259 -10.66 12.40 -11.01
CA LEU A 259 -10.22 11.34 -10.11
C LEU A 259 -10.61 9.97 -10.67
N PRO A 260 -9.68 9.00 -10.81
CA PRO A 260 -10.01 7.64 -11.21
C PRO A 260 -11.01 7.01 -10.23
N ASN A 261 -12.15 6.53 -10.74
CA ASN A 261 -13.16 5.87 -9.94
C ASN A 261 -12.62 4.55 -9.37
N TYR A 262 -12.17 4.59 -8.11
CA TYR A 262 -11.92 3.37 -7.33
C TYR A 262 -13.26 2.88 -6.78
N GLU A 263 -13.88 1.96 -7.50
CA GLU A 263 -14.97 1.16 -6.94
C GLU A 263 -14.39 0.26 -5.85
N ASP A 264 -14.75 0.53 -4.60
CA ASP A 264 -14.58 -0.43 -3.52
C ASP A 264 -15.37 -1.70 -3.90
N PRO A 265 -14.73 -2.89 -3.96
CA PRO A 265 -15.38 -4.13 -4.37
C PRO A 265 -16.46 -4.65 -3.40
N GLY A 266 -16.81 -3.90 -2.34
CA GLY A 266 -18.03 -4.08 -1.55
C GLY A 266 -19.11 -3.00 -1.70
N ALA A 267 -18.88 -1.90 -2.45
CA ALA A 267 -19.70 -0.68 -2.41
C ALA A 267 -20.64 -0.49 -3.62
N THR A 268 -21.68 -1.30 -3.74
CA THR A 268 -22.78 -1.03 -4.69
C THR A 268 -23.80 -0.06 -4.09
N ALA A 269 -24.07 1.06 -4.77
CA ALA A 269 -25.19 1.94 -4.42
C ALA A 269 -26.55 1.24 -4.60
N ALA A 270 -27.50 1.49 -3.70
CA ALA A 270 -28.81 0.85 -3.74
C ALA A 270 -29.63 1.25 -4.99
N PRO A 271 -30.27 0.32 -5.70
CA PRO A 271 -31.01 0.62 -6.94
C PRO A 271 -32.36 1.29 -6.65
N GLY A 272 -32.64 2.47 -7.25
CA GLY A 272 -33.87 3.19 -6.92
C GLY A 272 -34.21 4.48 -7.67
N ALA A 273 -34.13 4.53 -9.01
CA ALA A 273 -34.80 5.58 -9.81
C ALA A 273 -35.12 5.09 -11.25
N PRO A 274 -36.30 5.40 -11.83
CA PRO A 274 -36.61 5.08 -13.23
C PRO A 274 -35.89 6.01 -14.23
N GLY A 275 -35.62 5.49 -15.43
CA GLY A 275 -34.93 6.25 -16.49
C GLY A 275 -35.80 7.28 -17.22
N VAL A 276 -35.12 8.26 -17.83
CA VAL A 276 -35.69 9.31 -18.71
C VAL A 276 -34.87 9.27 -20.02
N PRO A 277 -35.48 9.37 -21.22
CA PRO A 277 -34.85 8.93 -22.47
C PRO A 277 -33.83 9.92 -23.05
N ALA A 278 -32.96 9.39 -23.91
CA ALA A 278 -31.91 10.15 -24.58
C ALA A 278 -32.45 11.08 -25.69
N SER A 279 -32.04 12.35 -25.60
CA SER A 279 -31.94 13.33 -26.69
C SER A 279 -30.77 14.27 -26.33
N GLY A 280 -30.11 14.97 -27.24
CA GLY A 280 -30.14 14.98 -28.70
C GLY A 280 -28.94 15.83 -29.16
N ALA A 281 -28.35 15.56 -30.33
CA ALA A 281 -27.05 16.16 -30.68
C ALA A 281 -27.12 17.67 -31.00
N SER A 282 -26.13 18.43 -30.53
CA SER A 282 -25.71 19.69 -31.15
C SER A 282 -24.19 19.90 -31.00
N SER A 283 -23.60 20.57 -31.98
CA SER A 283 -22.19 20.93 -32.05
C SER A 283 -21.92 22.29 -31.39
N GLY A 284 -20.76 22.45 -30.75
CA GLY A 284 -20.28 23.73 -30.21
C GLY A 284 -18.75 23.79 -30.16
N GLU A 285 -18.19 24.97 -30.40
CA GLU A 285 -16.75 25.23 -30.56
C GLU A 285 -15.92 25.07 -29.27
N ALA A 286 -14.59 24.93 -29.46
CA ALA A 286 -13.62 24.94 -28.38
C ALA A 286 -13.48 26.34 -27.76
N GLY A 287 -13.95 26.49 -26.52
CA GLY A 287 -13.71 27.70 -25.73
C GLY A 287 -12.24 27.88 -25.36
N ALA A 288 -11.72 29.11 -25.47
CA ALA A 288 -10.31 29.42 -25.23
C ALA A 288 -9.93 29.32 -23.74
N LEU A 289 -8.65 29.00 -23.49
CA LEU A 289 -8.04 29.11 -22.17
C LEU A 289 -7.94 30.60 -21.75
N PRO A 290 -8.21 30.96 -20.48
CA PRO A 290 -8.00 32.32 -20.00
C PRO A 290 -6.51 32.68 -19.97
N ASN A 291 -6.19 33.92 -20.39
CA ASN A 291 -4.84 34.46 -20.44
C ASN A 291 -4.26 34.67 -19.02
N TYR A 292 -2.95 34.47 -18.85
CA TYR A 292 -2.22 34.85 -17.64
C TYR A 292 -1.15 35.88 -18.03
N GLU A 293 -1.28 37.10 -17.51
CA GLU A 293 -0.29 38.17 -17.70
C GLU A 293 0.70 38.20 -16.53
N ASP A 294 1.98 38.03 -16.86
CA ASP A 294 3.10 38.03 -15.92
C ASP A 294 3.51 39.48 -15.56
N PRO A 295 3.43 39.90 -14.27
CA PRO A 295 3.79 41.24 -13.84
C PRO A 295 5.32 41.44 -13.72
N GLY A 296 6.07 41.06 -14.76
CA GLY A 296 7.54 40.98 -14.75
C GLY A 296 8.29 41.91 -15.71
N GLU A 297 7.87 42.03 -16.99
CA GLU A 297 8.68 42.67 -18.03
C GLU A 297 8.10 43.97 -18.59
N THR A 298 8.81 45.09 -18.35
CA THR A 298 8.54 46.37 -19.03
C THR A 298 9.05 46.36 -20.48
N SER A 299 8.22 46.80 -21.41
CA SER A 299 8.43 46.66 -22.86
C SER A 299 9.70 47.34 -23.40
N ALA A 300 10.44 46.62 -24.25
CA ALA A 300 11.49 47.18 -25.09
C ALA A 300 10.91 47.82 -26.38
N PRO A 301 11.51 48.91 -26.89
CA PRO A 301 11.46 49.29 -28.29
C PRO A 301 12.80 49.03 -28.98
N ALA A 302 12.78 48.50 -30.21
CA ALA A 302 13.99 48.16 -30.95
C ALA A 302 14.52 49.33 -31.81
N THR A 303 15.83 49.41 -32.05
CA THR A 303 16.39 49.88 -33.34
C THR A 303 17.90 49.60 -33.53
N ALA A 304 18.24 49.17 -34.75
CA ALA A 304 19.46 49.48 -35.53
C ALA A 304 20.91 49.40 -34.94
N ALA A 305 21.56 48.26 -35.24
CA ALA A 305 22.75 48.15 -36.14
C ALA A 305 24.20 48.56 -35.74
N SER A 306 25.14 47.79 -36.34
CA SER A 306 26.57 48.05 -36.65
C SER A 306 27.67 47.74 -35.60
N GLY A 307 28.89 47.44 -36.08
CA GLY A 307 30.11 47.12 -35.29
C GLY A 307 30.17 45.67 -34.77
N ALA A 308 30.75 44.64 -35.40
CA ALA A 308 31.97 44.46 -36.22
C ALA A 308 33.28 44.18 -35.45
N ALA A 309 33.93 43.07 -35.84
CA ALA A 309 35.35 42.68 -35.67
C ALA A 309 35.89 42.06 -34.35
N THR A 310 36.56 40.89 -34.51
CA THR A 310 37.78 40.38 -33.79
C THR A 310 37.72 40.11 -32.26
N THR A 311 38.44 39.15 -31.65
CA THR A 311 39.37 38.05 -32.06
C THR A 311 39.29 36.95 -30.96
N ALA A 312 39.20 35.65 -31.27
CA ALA A 312 40.29 34.68 -31.50
C ALA A 312 41.25 34.35 -30.32
N ALA A 313 41.41 33.04 -30.08
CA ALA A 313 42.59 32.31 -29.55
C ALA A 313 43.03 32.41 -28.04
N ALA A 314 42.58 31.42 -27.27
CA ALA A 314 43.37 30.30 -26.71
C ALA A 314 44.61 30.46 -25.76
N ALA A 315 44.74 29.44 -24.90
CA ALA A 315 45.98 28.78 -24.39
C ALA A 315 46.52 29.09 -22.95
N ALA A 316 46.56 28.01 -22.16
CA ALA A 316 47.59 27.55 -21.20
C ALA A 316 48.23 28.50 -20.14
N ALA A 317 48.24 28.06 -18.88
CA ALA A 317 49.44 27.53 -18.19
C ALA A 317 49.16 27.11 -16.72
N ALA A 318 49.98 26.20 -16.19
CA ALA A 318 50.17 26.00 -14.74
C ALA A 318 51.53 26.59 -14.30
N PRO A 319 51.79 26.78 -13.00
CA PRO A 319 52.93 26.04 -12.43
C PRO A 319 52.83 25.63 -10.94
N ALA A 320 53.74 24.73 -10.57
CA ALA A 320 54.29 24.47 -9.22
C ALA A 320 55.85 24.63 -9.34
N PRO A 321 56.75 24.32 -8.37
CA PRO A 321 56.61 23.63 -7.06
C PRO A 321 57.52 24.19 -5.92
N ALA A 322 57.58 23.49 -4.76
CA ALA A 322 58.69 23.36 -3.76
C ALA A 322 58.11 22.93 -2.38
N SER A 323 58.79 22.24 -1.43
CA SER A 323 60.02 21.40 -1.40
C SER A 323 60.08 20.62 -0.07
N GLY A 324 60.69 19.41 -0.03
CA GLY A 324 60.94 18.61 1.22
C GLY A 324 62.27 18.95 1.93
N PRO A 325 62.96 18.04 2.66
CA PRO A 325 62.72 16.60 2.98
C PRO A 325 62.69 16.36 4.53
N ALA A 326 63.12 15.29 5.24
CA ALA A 326 63.72 13.95 4.97
C ALA A 326 63.60 13.00 6.22
N ALA A 327 63.66 11.67 6.01
CA ALA A 327 63.98 10.57 6.97
C ALA A 327 63.12 10.40 8.26
N GLY A 328 62.91 9.21 8.85
CA GLY A 328 63.31 7.80 8.59
C GLY A 328 62.71 6.90 9.72
N ALA A 329 62.88 5.58 9.84
CA ALA A 329 63.51 4.51 9.04
C ALA A 329 62.89 3.13 9.45
N VAL A 330 63.42 1.99 8.99
CA VAL A 330 62.87 0.61 9.24
C VAL A 330 63.98 -0.40 9.55
N PRO A 331 63.74 -1.40 10.44
CA PRO A 331 63.87 -2.81 10.06
C PRO A 331 62.62 -3.64 10.51
N ALA A 332 62.07 -4.63 9.80
CA ALA A 332 62.58 -5.71 8.93
C ALA A 332 62.91 -7.03 9.67
N GLY A 333 62.30 -8.15 9.25
CA GLY A 333 62.38 -9.48 9.89
C GLY A 333 61.05 -10.27 9.83
N VAL A 334 60.57 -10.70 8.65
CA VAL A 334 60.77 -12.06 8.07
C VAL A 334 59.91 -13.16 8.72
N GLY A 335 59.00 -13.77 7.93
CA GLY A 335 58.25 -15.01 8.26
C GLY A 335 58.91 -16.25 7.63
N PRO A 336 58.18 -17.25 7.08
CA PRO A 336 56.73 -17.54 7.10
C PRO A 336 56.39 -18.99 7.51
N ALA A 337 55.09 -19.37 7.59
CA ALA A 337 54.58 -20.74 7.28
C ALA A 337 53.04 -20.84 7.39
N ALA A 338 52.46 -21.82 6.68
CA ALA A 338 51.09 -22.33 6.82
C ALA A 338 51.11 -23.86 6.50
N PRO A 339 49.97 -24.55 6.39
CA PRO A 339 49.02 -24.90 7.46
C PRO A 339 49.02 -26.42 7.74
N ALA A 340 48.31 -26.88 8.78
CA ALA A 340 48.07 -28.32 9.01
C ALA A 340 46.68 -28.59 9.62
N SER A 341 46.07 -29.71 9.23
CA SER A 341 44.67 -30.08 9.54
C SER A 341 44.51 -30.94 10.80
N LYS A 342 43.33 -30.89 11.42
CA LYS A 342 42.63 -32.06 11.97
C LYS A 342 41.14 -31.77 12.15
#